data_AF-A0A1Z5T2R0-F1
#
_entry.id   AF-A0A1Z5T2R0-F1
#
_cell.length_a   1.000
_cell.length_b   1.000
_cell.length_c   1.000
_cell.angle_alpha   90.00
_cell.angle_beta   90.00
_cell.angle_gamma   90.00
#
_symmetry.space_group_name_H-M   'P 1'
#
loop_
_entity.id
_entity.type
_entity.pdbx_description
1 polymer ?
#
loop_
_entity_poly.entity_id
_entity_poly.type
_entity_poly.pdbx_seq_one_letter_code
_entity_poly.pdbx_strand_id
1 'polypeptide(L)'
;MATAQNIALAHSLPPRLLNFFKRFPPPQLSAASTTTSKPARETITVTENTSSSDPNAGASQVEVPLPSETTTNDNLQLGWKKNPFLAFKNPSTGNWHPPHYSLRRQADLFKLATAHNVLSLMPPSPKHPEIKQQKRIEHGLRVKGTGEGQKVKGKHWERTLKTRLETRRKAMETMPDMINLWRERGHGRGWKKYPSGKEGKGTADLFNPEMRHADREVAVARALRSKLGDTNTRLVDNHLIIDPAEAAHPGRGYEHKALRDVIRRAVFQDLKGLPKNITTIILTGCLGQNSEDVAVYAEHVEVAQARGVPFHSFTLTVEKSEHLLRLQSPDRVYGQKTKLNDPAVLETIMTNNEILDPTIVVDKGSDVDFRAMRHYLVDTTGLAVSESADRVLDIIVRQQEQQRSASPA
;
A
#
# COMPACT_ATOMS: atom_id res chain seq x y z
N MET A 1 -30.60 -11.92 -55.33
CA MET A 1 -30.46 -12.56 -53.99
C MET A 1 -29.64 -11.72 -53.02
N ALA A 2 -28.40 -11.33 -53.35
CA ALA A 2 -27.52 -10.57 -52.45
C ALA A 2 -28.08 -9.20 -51.98
N THR A 3 -28.84 -8.49 -52.82
CA THR A 3 -29.42 -7.18 -52.49
C THR A 3 -30.47 -7.25 -51.38
N ALA A 4 -31.39 -8.23 -51.45
CA ALA A 4 -32.41 -8.43 -50.43
C ALA A 4 -31.81 -8.87 -49.08
N GLN A 5 -30.76 -9.70 -49.12
CA GLN A 5 -30.00 -10.11 -47.93
C GLN A 5 -29.29 -8.92 -47.27
N ASN A 6 -28.65 -8.05 -48.06
CA ASN A 6 -28.00 -6.83 -47.54
C ASN A 6 -29.01 -5.85 -46.91
N ILE A 7 -30.21 -5.74 -47.49
CA ILE A 7 -31.30 -4.93 -46.93
C ILE A 7 -31.75 -5.53 -45.59
N ALA A 8 -31.97 -6.84 -45.52
CA ALA A 8 -32.33 -7.52 -44.27
C ALA A 8 -31.25 -7.36 -43.19
N LEU A 9 -29.97 -7.47 -43.56
CA LEU A 9 -28.84 -7.21 -42.66
C LEU A 9 -28.80 -5.76 -42.19
N ALA A 10 -29.06 -4.78 -43.07
CA ALA A 10 -29.14 -3.38 -42.67
C ALA A 10 -30.28 -3.15 -41.67
N HIS A 11 -31.45 -3.78 -41.88
CA HIS A 11 -32.57 -3.70 -40.94
C HIS A 11 -32.30 -4.40 -39.60
N SER A 12 -31.36 -5.35 -39.53
CA SER A 12 -30.96 -6.01 -38.28
C SER A 12 -30.11 -5.13 -37.35
N LEU A 13 -29.67 -3.96 -37.82
CA LEU A 13 -28.87 -3.02 -37.02
C LEU A 13 -29.70 -2.41 -35.86
N PRO A 14 -29.06 -2.09 -34.72
CA PRO A 14 -29.73 -1.44 -33.60
C PRO A 14 -30.42 -0.13 -34.02
N PRO A 15 -31.61 0.18 -33.46
CA PRO A 15 -32.39 1.36 -33.85
C PRO A 15 -31.63 2.67 -33.62
N ARG A 16 -30.71 2.70 -32.64
CA ARG A 16 -29.86 3.87 -32.38
C ARG A 16 -28.87 4.14 -33.52
N LEU A 17 -28.30 3.10 -34.12
CA LEU A 17 -27.40 3.23 -35.27
C LEU A 17 -28.19 3.56 -36.55
N LEU A 18 -29.34 2.90 -36.76
CA LEU A 18 -30.22 3.21 -37.88
C LEU A 18 -30.70 4.67 -37.86
N ASN A 19 -31.14 5.16 -36.70
CA ASN A 19 -31.55 6.56 -36.54
C ASN A 19 -30.39 7.54 -36.75
N PHE A 20 -29.16 7.14 -36.41
CA PHE A 20 -27.97 7.93 -36.68
C PHE A 20 -27.71 8.03 -38.19
N PHE A 21 -27.62 6.89 -38.89
CA PHE A 21 -27.39 6.86 -40.33
C PHE A 21 -28.54 7.48 -41.15
N LYS A 22 -29.79 7.40 -40.67
CA LYS A 22 -30.93 8.09 -41.27
C LYS A 22 -30.79 9.62 -41.23
N ARG A 23 -30.27 10.16 -40.12
CA ARG A 23 -30.10 11.60 -39.93
C ARG A 23 -28.82 12.13 -40.55
N PHE A 24 -27.78 11.30 -40.57
CA PHE A 24 -26.49 11.64 -41.11
C PHE A 24 -25.98 10.47 -41.96
N PRO A 25 -26.36 10.42 -43.24
CA PRO A 25 -25.95 9.34 -44.13
C PRO A 25 -24.46 9.45 -44.46
N PRO A 26 -23.72 8.33 -44.46
CA PRO A 26 -22.33 8.33 -44.84
C PRO A 26 -22.17 8.68 -46.33
N PRO A 27 -21.06 9.33 -46.71
CA PRO A 27 -20.79 9.70 -48.09
C PRO A 27 -20.62 8.49 -48.99
N GLN A 28 -20.17 7.36 -48.47
CA GLN A 28 -20.04 6.11 -49.25
C GLN A 28 -21.41 5.63 -49.76
N LEU A 29 -22.48 5.81 -48.98
CA LEU A 29 -23.84 5.51 -49.41
C LEU A 29 -24.44 6.63 -50.28
N SER A 30 -23.99 7.87 -50.09
CA SER A 30 -24.48 9.03 -50.86
C SER A 30 -23.84 9.12 -52.25
N ALA A 31 -22.56 8.76 -52.39
CA ALA A 31 -21.77 8.83 -53.62
C ALA A 31 -22.06 7.66 -54.59
N ALA A 32 -22.47 6.49 -54.08
CA ALA A 32 -22.94 5.39 -54.92
C ALA A 32 -24.19 5.76 -55.76
N SER A 33 -24.89 6.83 -55.39
CA SER A 33 -26.00 7.40 -56.17
C SER A 33 -25.54 8.18 -57.42
N THR A 34 -24.24 8.50 -57.55
CA THR A 34 -23.79 9.52 -58.52
C THR A 34 -22.56 9.17 -59.36
N THR A 35 -21.93 7.99 -59.23
CA THR A 35 -20.77 7.65 -60.09
C THR A 35 -20.78 6.21 -60.58
N THR A 36 -21.14 6.05 -61.85
CA THR A 36 -20.72 4.94 -62.71
C THR A 36 -19.26 5.17 -63.11
N SER A 37 -18.29 4.71 -62.32
CA SER A 37 -16.91 4.58 -62.82
C SER A 37 -16.20 3.37 -62.23
N LYS A 38 -15.75 2.53 -63.16
CA LYS A 38 -15.02 1.26 -63.02
C LYS A 38 -13.67 1.50 -62.32
N PRO A 39 -13.19 0.65 -61.40
CA PRO A 39 -11.85 0.81 -60.86
C PRO A 39 -10.83 0.28 -61.87
N ALA A 40 -9.91 1.14 -62.29
CA ALA A 40 -8.70 0.76 -63.01
C ALA A 40 -7.72 0.12 -62.02
N ARG A 41 -7.20 -1.06 -62.36
CA ARG A 41 -6.17 -1.79 -61.61
C ARG A 41 -4.82 -1.41 -62.21
N GLU A 42 -4.05 -0.54 -61.55
CA GLU A 42 -2.65 -0.31 -61.91
C GLU A 42 -1.75 -1.24 -61.09
N THR A 43 -0.84 -1.92 -61.78
CA THR A 43 0.09 -2.92 -61.23
C THR A 43 1.50 -2.34 -61.34
N ILE A 44 2.26 -2.32 -60.24
CA ILE A 44 3.69 -1.97 -60.24
C ILE A 44 4.47 -3.16 -59.69
N THR A 45 5.47 -3.59 -60.45
CA THR A 45 6.42 -4.66 -60.14
C THR A 45 7.56 -4.11 -59.30
N VAL A 46 7.85 -4.70 -58.13
CA VAL A 46 9.04 -4.40 -57.33
C VAL A 46 9.86 -5.68 -57.16
N THR A 47 11.13 -5.63 -57.58
CA THR A 47 12.11 -6.69 -57.40
C THR A 47 12.72 -6.64 -56.00
N GLU A 48 12.73 -7.77 -55.29
CA GLU A 48 13.39 -7.91 -53.99
C GLU A 48 14.92 -7.93 -54.16
N ASN A 49 15.61 -7.00 -53.48
CA ASN A 49 17.03 -7.17 -53.17
C ASN A 49 17.14 -7.85 -51.81
N THR A 50 17.20 -9.18 -51.80
CA THR A 50 17.67 -9.94 -50.64
C THR A 50 19.05 -10.52 -50.96
N SER A 51 20.03 -10.14 -50.16
CA SER A 51 21.36 -10.74 -50.14
C SER A 51 21.27 -12.08 -49.41
N SER A 52 21.26 -13.19 -50.14
CA SER A 52 21.66 -14.50 -49.62
C SER A 52 22.31 -15.35 -50.71
N SER A 53 23.47 -15.90 -50.39
CA SER A 53 24.37 -16.68 -51.23
C SER A 53 23.80 -18.06 -51.57
N ASP A 54 23.06 -18.20 -52.68
CA ASP A 54 22.85 -19.50 -53.33
C ASP A 54 22.40 -19.31 -54.81
N PRO A 55 23.05 -19.95 -55.81
CA PRO A 55 22.89 -19.56 -57.22
C PRO A 55 21.72 -20.23 -57.96
N ASN A 56 20.77 -20.92 -57.29
CA ASN A 56 19.73 -21.66 -58.02
C ASN A 56 18.38 -21.80 -57.28
N ALA A 57 17.79 -20.69 -56.83
CA ALA A 57 16.39 -20.66 -56.38
C ALA A 57 15.55 -19.76 -57.30
N GLY A 58 14.54 -20.34 -57.95
CA GLY A 58 13.63 -19.63 -58.84
C GLY A 58 12.77 -18.60 -58.09
N ALA A 59 12.67 -17.39 -58.66
CA ALA A 59 11.88 -16.29 -58.13
C ALA A 59 10.40 -16.69 -57.98
N SER A 60 9.91 -16.78 -56.74
CA SER A 60 8.50 -16.97 -56.43
C SER A 60 7.82 -15.61 -56.24
N GLN A 61 6.78 -15.34 -57.03
CA GLN A 61 5.96 -14.13 -56.92
C GLN A 61 5.02 -14.26 -55.71
N VAL A 62 5.11 -13.34 -54.75
CA VAL A 62 4.16 -13.24 -53.62
C VAL A 62 3.34 -11.96 -53.78
N GLU A 63 2.02 -12.10 -53.95
CA GLU A 63 1.08 -10.98 -54.04
C GLU A 63 0.68 -10.56 -52.62
N VAL A 64 1.23 -9.46 -52.12
CA VAL A 64 0.89 -8.87 -50.81
C VAL A 64 0.30 -7.46 -51.02
N PRO A 65 -0.93 -7.17 -50.57
CA PRO A 65 -1.44 -5.81 -50.55
C PRO A 65 -0.73 -4.99 -49.45
N LEU A 66 0.02 -3.96 -49.84
CA LEU A 66 0.67 -3.03 -48.92
C LEU A 66 -0.32 -1.92 -48.48
N PRO A 67 -0.38 -1.54 -47.18
CA PRO A 67 -1.17 -0.41 -46.74
C PRO A 67 -0.50 0.89 -47.22
N SER A 68 -1.23 1.68 -48.01
CA SER A 68 -0.75 2.98 -48.50
C SER A 68 -0.40 3.91 -47.34
N GLU A 69 0.83 4.40 -47.36
CA GLU A 69 1.32 5.48 -46.52
C GLU A 69 0.40 6.69 -46.63
N THR A 70 -0.16 7.13 -45.51
CA THR A 70 -1.03 8.30 -45.46
C THR A 70 -0.17 9.53 -45.30
N THR A 71 0.15 10.18 -46.42
CA THR A 71 0.76 11.50 -46.44
C THR A 71 -0.14 12.48 -45.68
N THR A 72 0.47 13.15 -44.72
CA THR A 72 -0.10 14.20 -43.89
C THR A 72 -0.65 15.37 -44.73
N ASN A 73 -1.77 15.89 -44.24
CA ASN A 73 -2.31 17.25 -44.43
C ASN A 73 -3.44 17.41 -45.48
N ASP A 74 -4.60 17.82 -44.95
CA ASP A 74 -5.74 18.48 -45.60
C ASP A 74 -6.80 17.68 -46.38
N ASN A 75 -6.83 16.34 -46.36
CA ASN A 75 -7.85 15.58 -47.13
C ASN A 75 -8.64 14.47 -46.38
N LEU A 76 -8.78 14.55 -45.05
CA LEU A 76 -9.78 13.75 -44.30
C LEU A 76 -11.16 14.44 -44.21
N GLN A 77 -11.40 15.39 -45.11
CA GLN A 77 -12.67 16.07 -45.32
C GLN A 77 -13.53 15.30 -46.34
N LEU A 78 -13.52 13.97 -46.23
CA LEU A 78 -14.26 13.09 -47.13
C LEU A 78 -15.73 13.03 -46.69
N GLY A 79 -16.55 13.92 -47.28
CA GLY A 79 -17.93 13.63 -47.66
C GLY A 79 -19.07 13.87 -46.66
N TRP A 80 -18.81 14.27 -45.41
CA TRP A 80 -19.90 14.67 -44.50
C TRP A 80 -20.08 16.19 -44.52
N LYS A 81 -21.26 16.68 -44.96
CA LYS A 81 -21.57 18.13 -45.01
C LYS A 81 -21.32 18.87 -43.68
N LYS A 82 -21.53 18.18 -42.55
CA LYS A 82 -21.17 18.63 -41.20
C LYS A 82 -20.97 17.41 -40.30
N ASN A 83 -19.79 17.24 -39.71
CA ASN A 83 -19.53 16.13 -38.79
C ASN A 83 -20.31 16.33 -37.47
N PRO A 84 -21.22 15.42 -37.09
CA PRO A 84 -22.04 15.57 -35.88
C PRO A 84 -21.27 15.35 -34.57
N PHE A 85 -20.02 14.88 -34.63
CA PHE A 85 -19.19 14.53 -33.47
C PHE A 85 -18.18 15.61 -33.07
N LEU A 86 -17.98 16.61 -33.92
CA LEU A 86 -17.06 17.73 -33.64
C LEU A 86 -17.84 18.97 -33.24
N ALA A 87 -17.21 19.78 -32.38
CA ALA A 87 -17.72 21.12 -32.09
C ALA A 87 -17.59 21.97 -33.36
N PHE A 88 -18.55 22.86 -33.59
CA PHE A 88 -18.57 23.71 -34.77
C PHE A 88 -18.59 25.17 -34.36
N LYS A 89 -17.66 25.96 -34.91
CA LYS A 89 -17.64 27.40 -34.71
C LYS A 89 -18.59 28.06 -35.72
N ASN A 90 -19.57 28.80 -35.22
CA ASN A 90 -20.48 29.55 -36.08
C ASN A 90 -19.71 30.70 -36.77
N PRO A 91 -19.68 30.77 -38.11
CA PRO A 91 -18.92 31.80 -38.81
C PRO A 91 -19.49 33.21 -38.62
N SER A 92 -20.80 33.35 -38.40
CA SER A 92 -21.43 34.68 -38.24
C SER A 92 -21.31 35.23 -36.82
N THR A 93 -21.41 34.37 -35.79
CA THR A 93 -21.38 34.80 -34.39
C THR A 93 -20.04 34.54 -33.69
N GLY A 94 -19.15 33.75 -34.30
CA GLY A 94 -17.85 33.36 -33.71
C GLY A 94 -17.96 32.34 -32.56
N ASN A 95 -19.17 32.01 -32.09
CA ASN A 95 -19.39 31.12 -30.95
C ASN A 95 -19.22 29.64 -31.32
N TRP A 96 -18.63 28.88 -30.40
CA TRP A 96 -18.53 27.42 -30.52
C TRP A 96 -19.81 26.74 -30.07
N HIS A 97 -20.43 25.99 -30.98
CA HIS A 97 -21.51 25.09 -30.63
C HIS A 97 -20.97 23.71 -30.25
N PRO A 98 -21.51 23.09 -29.18
CA PRO A 98 -21.13 21.74 -28.82
C PRO A 98 -21.49 20.75 -29.93
N PRO A 99 -20.84 19.58 -29.98
CA PRO A 99 -21.19 18.54 -30.94
C PRO A 99 -22.64 18.08 -30.75
N HIS A 100 -23.32 17.72 -31.84
CA HIS A 100 -24.70 17.22 -31.81
C HIS A 100 -24.84 15.96 -30.94
N TYR A 101 -23.78 15.16 -30.86
CA TYR A 101 -23.67 14.03 -29.94
C TYR A 101 -22.56 14.30 -28.93
N SER A 102 -22.88 14.20 -27.64
CA SER A 102 -21.88 14.30 -26.56
C SER A 102 -20.87 13.15 -26.62
N LEU A 103 -19.69 13.31 -26.03
CA LEU A 103 -18.63 12.29 -26.05
C LEU A 103 -19.08 10.92 -25.52
N ARG A 104 -20.04 10.90 -24.56
CA ARG A 104 -20.68 9.66 -24.08
C ARG A 104 -21.48 9.00 -25.20
N ARG A 105 -22.37 9.75 -25.86
CA ARG A 105 -23.22 9.24 -26.96
C ARG A 105 -22.38 8.83 -28.16
N GLN A 106 -21.29 9.53 -28.44
CA GLN A 106 -20.31 9.13 -29.46
C GLN A 106 -19.71 7.76 -29.12
N ALA A 107 -19.21 7.57 -27.89
CA ALA A 107 -18.64 6.30 -27.46
C ALA A 107 -19.66 5.16 -27.53
N ASP A 108 -20.92 5.39 -27.14
CA ASP A 108 -21.98 4.40 -27.23
C ASP A 108 -22.28 4.01 -28.69
N LEU A 109 -22.29 4.96 -29.63
CA LEU A 109 -22.44 4.69 -31.06
C LEU A 109 -21.23 3.90 -31.60
N PHE A 110 -20.00 4.26 -31.22
CA PHE A 110 -18.81 3.51 -31.65
C PHE A 110 -18.79 2.09 -31.10
N LYS A 111 -19.20 1.86 -29.84
CA LYS A 111 -19.34 0.50 -29.28
C LYS A 111 -20.31 -0.34 -30.10
N LEU A 112 -21.48 0.21 -30.43
CA LEU A 112 -22.45 -0.48 -31.28
C LEU A 112 -21.90 -0.70 -32.70
N ALA A 113 -21.24 0.30 -33.29
CA ALA A 113 -20.69 0.20 -34.63
C ALA A 113 -19.59 -0.86 -34.73
N THR A 114 -18.74 -0.98 -33.71
CA THR A 114 -17.74 -2.05 -33.58
C THR A 114 -18.40 -3.41 -33.44
N ALA A 115 -19.43 -3.55 -32.59
CA ALA A 115 -20.13 -4.84 -32.40
C ALA A 115 -20.81 -5.35 -33.67
N HIS A 116 -21.28 -4.45 -34.53
CA HIS A 116 -21.94 -4.79 -35.79
C HIS A 116 -21.05 -4.61 -37.03
N ASN A 117 -19.74 -4.41 -36.86
CA ASN A 117 -18.75 -4.25 -37.95
C ASN A 117 -19.08 -3.13 -38.96
N VAL A 118 -19.80 -2.08 -38.53
CA VAL A 118 -20.14 -0.90 -39.35
C VAL A 118 -19.30 0.33 -38.99
N LEU A 119 -18.11 0.10 -38.41
CA LEU A 119 -17.23 1.16 -37.94
C LEU A 119 -16.74 2.08 -39.07
N SER A 120 -16.43 1.52 -40.24
CA SER A 120 -15.95 2.27 -41.41
C SER A 120 -16.95 3.31 -41.94
N LEU A 121 -18.24 3.13 -41.65
CA LEU A 121 -19.32 4.05 -42.04
C LEU A 121 -19.46 5.24 -41.07
N MET A 122 -18.75 5.24 -39.94
CA MET A 122 -18.86 6.29 -38.92
C MET A 122 -17.94 7.48 -39.23
N PRO A 123 -18.37 8.72 -38.93
CA PRO A 123 -17.50 9.87 -39.14
C PRO A 123 -16.35 9.90 -38.12
N PRO A 124 -15.21 10.55 -38.46
CA PRO A 124 -14.06 10.62 -37.58
C PRO A 124 -14.40 11.37 -36.28
N SER A 125 -13.89 10.87 -35.15
CA SER A 125 -14.15 11.44 -33.82
C SER A 125 -12.98 11.16 -32.87
N PRO A 126 -12.78 11.98 -31.83
CA PRO A 126 -11.87 11.67 -30.72
C PRO A 126 -12.14 10.32 -30.02
N LYS A 127 -13.34 9.75 -30.17
CA LYS A 127 -13.73 8.45 -29.61
C LYS A 127 -13.63 7.29 -30.61
N HIS A 128 -13.24 7.53 -31.85
CA HIS A 128 -13.02 6.49 -32.84
C HIS A 128 -11.87 5.56 -32.40
N PRO A 129 -12.06 4.22 -32.38
CA PRO A 129 -11.08 3.29 -31.84
C PRO A 129 -9.75 3.31 -32.61
N GLU A 130 -9.78 3.30 -33.95
CA GLU A 130 -8.57 3.33 -34.79
C GLU A 130 -7.77 4.62 -34.60
N ILE A 131 -8.42 5.79 -34.66
CA ILE A 131 -7.77 7.09 -34.41
C ILE A 131 -7.17 7.14 -32.99
N LYS A 132 -7.85 6.57 -32.00
CA LYS A 132 -7.35 6.51 -30.61
C LYS A 132 -6.13 5.61 -30.50
N GLN A 133 -6.10 4.51 -31.24
CA GLN A 133 -4.97 3.58 -31.29
C GLN A 133 -3.79 4.21 -32.03
N GLN A 134 -4.01 4.82 -33.20
CA GLN A 134 -3.00 5.52 -33.97
C GLN A 134 -2.35 6.63 -33.14
N LYS A 135 -3.15 7.48 -32.47
CA LYS A 135 -2.62 8.51 -31.57
C LYS A 135 -1.83 7.96 -30.38
N ARG A 136 -2.18 6.77 -29.90
CA ARG A 136 -1.44 6.10 -28.83
C ARG A 136 -0.10 5.55 -29.33
N ILE A 137 -0.05 5.04 -30.54
CA ILE A 137 1.18 4.57 -31.19
C ILE A 137 2.09 5.75 -31.51
N GLU A 138 1.55 6.82 -32.09
CA GLU A 138 2.31 8.00 -32.51
C GLU A 138 2.86 8.81 -31.33
N HIS A 139 2.05 9.01 -30.28
CA HIS A 139 2.40 9.92 -29.19
C HIS A 139 2.81 9.21 -27.89
N GLY A 140 2.60 7.90 -27.78
CA GLY A 140 2.94 7.13 -26.58
C GLY A 140 2.16 7.55 -25.32
N LEU A 141 2.65 7.10 -24.17
CA LEU A 141 2.16 7.57 -22.86
C LEU A 141 2.79 8.92 -22.53
N ARG A 142 1.98 9.94 -22.24
CA ARG A 142 2.47 11.32 -21.99
C ARG A 142 2.15 11.84 -20.60
N VAL A 143 1.88 10.95 -19.65
CA VAL A 143 1.60 11.30 -18.26
C VAL A 143 2.87 11.83 -17.59
N LYS A 144 2.75 12.85 -16.74
CA LYS A 144 3.92 13.41 -16.04
C LYS A 144 4.57 12.34 -15.15
N GLY A 145 5.87 12.13 -15.33
CA GLY A 145 6.67 11.18 -14.56
C GLY A 145 6.86 9.83 -15.24
N THR A 146 5.79 9.21 -15.74
CA THR A 146 5.82 7.86 -16.37
C THR A 146 5.70 7.88 -17.90
N GLY A 147 5.43 9.05 -18.48
CA GLY A 147 5.37 9.20 -19.93
C GLY A 147 6.75 9.08 -20.59
N GLU A 148 6.76 8.75 -21.86
CA GLU A 148 7.98 8.66 -22.68
C GLU A 148 8.76 9.97 -22.60
N GLY A 149 10.04 9.89 -22.27
CA GLY A 149 10.93 11.04 -22.06
C GLY A 149 10.70 11.83 -20.76
N GLN A 150 9.76 11.43 -19.89
CA GLN A 150 9.58 12.04 -18.57
C GLN A 150 10.36 11.27 -17.49
N LYS A 151 10.79 11.99 -16.45
CA LYS A 151 11.44 11.40 -15.27
C LYS A 151 10.59 11.61 -14.02
N VAL A 152 10.50 10.56 -13.21
CA VAL A 152 9.82 10.61 -11.91
C VAL A 152 10.61 11.51 -10.96
N LYS A 153 9.90 12.40 -10.25
CA LYS A 153 10.49 13.36 -9.30
C LYS A 153 11.15 12.69 -8.09
N GLY A 154 10.73 11.47 -7.75
CA GLY A 154 11.08 10.78 -6.50
C GLY A 154 10.38 11.40 -5.28
N LYS A 155 10.33 10.69 -4.17
CA LYS A 155 9.81 11.21 -2.89
C LYS A 155 10.82 12.15 -2.24
N HIS A 156 10.38 13.02 -1.32
CA HIS A 156 11.27 13.99 -0.66
C HIS A 156 12.42 13.31 0.09
N TRP A 157 12.15 12.16 0.74
CA TRP A 157 13.18 11.40 1.45
C TRP A 157 14.21 10.78 0.50
N GLU A 158 13.81 10.28 -0.67
CA GLU A 158 14.74 9.74 -1.70
C GLU A 158 15.68 10.83 -2.20
N ARG A 159 15.13 12.02 -2.51
CA ARG A 159 15.92 13.16 -2.98
C ARG A 159 16.91 13.68 -1.95
N THR A 160 16.58 13.59 -0.67
CA THR A 160 17.42 14.13 0.43
C THR A 160 18.29 13.07 1.11
N LEU A 161 18.10 11.78 0.80
CA LEU A 161 18.78 10.67 1.46
C LEU A 161 20.31 10.79 1.37
N LYS A 162 20.84 11.08 0.18
CA LYS A 162 22.29 11.22 -0.04
C LYS A 162 22.88 12.32 0.83
N THR A 163 22.25 13.49 0.87
CA THR A 163 22.69 14.62 1.70
C THR A 163 22.63 14.27 3.18
N ARG A 164 21.54 13.64 3.64
CA ARG A 164 21.38 13.23 5.04
C ARG A 164 22.42 12.19 5.47
N LEU A 165 22.72 11.21 4.61
CA LEU A 165 23.76 10.21 4.86
C LEU A 165 25.15 10.85 4.96
N GLU A 166 25.47 11.80 4.09
CA GLU A 166 26.75 12.51 4.13
C GLU A 166 26.88 13.38 5.40
N THR A 167 25.81 14.07 5.80
CA THR A 167 25.79 14.79 7.09
C THR A 167 26.03 13.84 8.26
N ARG A 168 25.43 12.65 8.24
CA ARG A 168 25.65 11.62 9.26
C ARG A 168 27.08 11.10 9.26
N ARG A 169 27.66 10.81 8.09
CA ARG A 169 29.06 10.37 7.93
C ARG A 169 30.01 11.40 8.55
N LYS A 170 29.88 12.67 8.14
CA LYS A 170 30.72 13.75 8.65
C LYS A 170 30.57 13.95 10.16
N ALA A 171 29.34 13.88 10.68
CA ALA A 171 29.11 13.99 12.12
C ALA A 171 29.80 12.85 12.90
N MET A 172 29.79 11.63 12.34
CA MET A 172 30.45 10.47 12.95
C MET A 172 31.96 10.56 12.90
N GLU A 173 32.53 11.05 11.80
CA GLU A 173 33.97 11.32 11.69
C GLU A 173 34.44 12.35 12.71
N THR A 174 33.65 13.41 12.95
CA THR A 174 33.97 14.44 13.94
C THR A 174 33.60 14.09 15.39
N MET A 175 32.91 12.96 15.61
CA MET A 175 32.40 12.59 16.94
C MET A 175 33.51 12.33 17.96
N PRO A 176 34.59 11.59 17.67
CA PRO A 176 35.66 11.33 18.64
C PRO A 176 36.31 12.63 19.15
N ASP A 177 36.63 13.55 18.25
CA ASP A 177 37.22 14.85 18.60
C ASP A 177 36.29 15.67 19.49
N MET A 178 34.99 15.65 19.18
CA MET A 178 33.97 16.34 19.98
C MET A 178 33.84 15.76 21.38
N ILE A 179 33.92 14.43 21.52
CA ILE A 179 33.88 13.75 22.82
C ILE A 179 35.12 14.10 23.65
N ASN A 180 36.31 14.10 23.05
CA ASN A 180 37.55 14.47 23.73
C ASN A 180 37.49 15.90 24.26
N LEU A 181 37.08 16.86 23.40
CA LEU A 181 36.95 18.26 23.78
C LEU A 181 35.88 18.47 24.87
N TRP A 182 34.81 17.68 24.88
CA TRP A 182 33.79 17.71 25.92
C TRP A 182 34.28 17.15 27.27
N ARG A 183 35.08 16.07 27.24
CA ARG A 183 35.72 15.49 28.44
C ARG A 183 36.76 16.43 29.05
N GLU A 184 37.68 16.94 28.23
CA GLU A 184 38.73 17.89 28.65
C GLU A 184 38.16 19.14 29.32
N ARG A 185 37.00 19.60 28.84
CA ARG A 185 36.32 20.78 29.37
C ARG A 185 35.45 20.49 30.60
N GLY A 186 35.57 19.30 31.18
CA GLY A 186 34.92 18.94 32.44
C GLY A 186 33.43 18.61 32.28
N HIS A 187 33.09 17.75 31.30
CA HIS A 187 31.75 17.20 31.13
C HIS A 187 30.63 18.26 31.02
N GLY A 188 30.91 19.35 30.30
CA GLY A 188 29.94 20.43 30.07
C GLY A 188 30.16 21.71 30.90
N ARG A 189 31.10 21.73 31.85
CA ARG A 189 31.47 22.96 32.57
C ARG A 189 32.11 23.99 31.61
N GLY A 190 31.30 24.94 31.12
CA GLY A 190 31.75 25.96 30.15
C GLY A 190 31.63 25.54 28.68
N TRP A 191 30.84 24.52 28.38
CA TRP A 191 30.44 24.21 26.99
C TRP A 191 29.43 25.26 26.50
N LYS A 192 29.69 25.86 25.34
CA LYS A 192 28.81 26.89 24.73
C LYS A 192 28.17 26.44 23.42
N LYS A 193 28.63 25.31 22.85
CA LYS A 193 28.19 24.78 21.55
C LYS A 193 27.05 23.78 21.71
N TYR A 194 25.99 24.18 22.42
CA TYR A 194 24.79 23.36 22.47
C TYR A 194 24.07 23.43 21.12
N PRO A 195 23.40 22.35 20.68
CA PRO A 195 22.56 22.39 19.50
C PRO A 195 21.51 23.50 19.67
N SER A 196 21.54 24.53 18.83
CA SER A 196 20.54 25.60 18.87
C SER A 196 19.29 25.16 18.14
N GLY A 197 18.23 24.81 18.88
CA GLY A 197 16.91 24.46 18.36
C GLY A 197 16.11 25.64 17.80
N LYS A 198 16.72 26.50 16.98
CA LYS A 198 16.05 27.64 16.32
C LYS A 198 15.81 27.37 14.84
N GLU A 199 14.86 26.49 14.58
CA GLU A 199 13.77 26.74 13.62
C GLU A 199 12.46 26.33 14.32
N GLY A 200 11.68 27.33 14.75
CA GLY A 200 10.25 27.30 15.07
C GLY A 200 9.68 26.22 16.01
N LYS A 201 9.36 26.60 17.26
CA LYS A 201 8.36 26.00 18.18
C LYS A 201 8.27 24.46 18.21
N GLY A 202 8.83 23.84 19.26
CA GLY A 202 8.51 22.45 19.63
C GLY A 202 9.67 21.63 20.20
N THR A 203 10.82 22.24 20.50
CA THR A 203 12.05 21.49 20.79
C THR A 203 12.30 21.15 22.26
N ALA A 204 11.40 21.53 23.18
CA ALA A 204 11.41 20.95 24.53
C ALA A 204 10.96 19.47 24.53
N ASP A 205 10.19 19.05 23.51
CA ASP A 205 9.65 17.68 23.43
C ASP A 205 10.38 16.78 22.41
N LEU A 206 11.22 17.35 21.54
CA LEU A 206 11.91 16.60 20.46
C LEU A 206 13.18 15.85 20.91
N PHE A 207 13.71 16.16 22.10
CA PHE A 207 14.88 15.49 22.68
C PHE A 207 14.59 14.92 24.06
N ASN A 208 13.36 14.44 24.30
CA ASN A 208 13.17 13.44 25.33
C ASN A 208 13.60 12.07 24.73
N PRO A 209 14.69 11.43 25.21
CA PRO A 209 15.10 10.10 24.74
C PRO A 209 14.01 9.02 24.94
N GLU A 210 13.01 9.32 25.77
CA GLU A 210 11.80 8.53 26.02
C GLU A 210 10.77 8.57 24.88
N MET A 211 10.81 9.59 24.00
CA MET A 211 9.93 9.71 22.83
C MET A 211 10.44 8.98 21.59
N ARG A 212 11.43 8.09 21.72
CA ARG A 212 11.57 7.02 20.72
C ARG A 212 10.35 6.12 20.88
N HIS A 213 9.35 6.35 20.03
CA HIS A 213 8.12 5.56 19.88
C HIS A 213 8.41 4.12 19.40
N ALA A 214 9.28 3.40 20.10
CA ALA A 214 9.04 1.98 20.33
C ALA A 214 7.69 1.86 21.06
N ASP A 215 6.97 0.77 20.82
CA ASP A 215 5.84 0.44 21.67
C ASP A 215 6.34 0.44 23.12
N ARG A 216 5.70 1.22 23.99
CA ARG A 216 6.17 1.45 25.37
C ARG A 216 6.35 0.12 26.08
N GLU A 217 5.42 -0.80 25.83
CA GLU A 217 5.47 -2.20 26.24
C GLU A 217 6.78 -2.90 25.81
N VAL A 218 7.17 -2.80 24.53
CA VAL A 218 8.44 -3.36 24.02
C VAL A 218 9.65 -2.72 24.71
N ALA A 219 9.60 -1.41 24.95
CA ALA A 219 10.68 -0.71 25.64
C ALA A 219 10.80 -1.17 27.10
N VAL A 220 9.67 -1.28 27.82
CA VAL A 220 9.61 -1.77 29.21
C VAL A 220 10.08 -3.22 29.29
N ALA A 221 9.65 -4.08 28.38
CA ALA A 221 10.06 -5.49 28.37
C ALA A 221 11.55 -5.67 28.06
N ARG A 222 12.14 -4.84 27.19
CA ARG A 222 13.60 -4.82 26.97
C ARG A 222 14.36 -4.36 28.19
N ALA A 223 13.87 -3.32 28.88
CA ALA A 223 14.46 -2.85 30.13
C ALA A 223 14.35 -3.92 31.23
N LEU A 224 13.20 -4.59 31.34
CA LEU A 224 12.98 -5.70 32.27
C LEU A 224 13.90 -6.89 31.98
N ARG A 225 14.06 -7.28 30.70
CA ARG A 225 15.01 -8.33 30.29
C ARG A 225 16.43 -7.99 30.73
N SER A 226 16.86 -6.75 30.49
CA SER A 226 18.20 -6.30 30.88
C SER A 226 18.41 -6.38 32.40
N LYS A 227 17.39 -6.03 33.21
CA LYS A 227 17.43 -6.13 34.67
C LYS A 227 17.39 -7.58 35.19
N LEU A 228 16.67 -8.48 34.52
CA LEU A 228 16.60 -9.91 34.87
C LEU A 228 17.81 -10.73 34.41
N GLY A 229 18.69 -10.14 33.59
CA GLY A 229 19.89 -10.77 33.07
C GLY A 229 19.69 -11.38 31.67
N ASP A 230 20.51 -10.94 30.72
CA ASP A 230 20.35 -11.24 29.29
C ASP A 230 20.63 -12.70 28.91
N THR A 231 21.40 -13.43 29.71
CA THR A 231 21.86 -14.81 29.42
C THR A 231 20.79 -15.86 29.68
N ASN A 232 19.96 -15.65 30.71
CA ASN A 232 18.91 -16.59 31.12
C ASN A 232 17.49 -16.08 30.85
N THR A 233 17.35 -14.93 30.18
CA THR A 233 16.04 -14.31 29.89
C THR A 233 15.81 -14.20 28.39
N ARG A 234 14.75 -14.88 27.91
CA ARG A 234 14.25 -14.78 26.54
C ARG A 234 13.12 -13.75 26.46
N LEU A 235 13.15 -12.89 25.45
CA LEU A 235 12.08 -11.95 25.13
C LEU A 235 11.48 -12.33 23.79
N VAL A 236 10.19 -12.67 23.80
CA VAL A 236 9.40 -12.97 22.61
C VAL A 236 8.47 -11.78 22.38
N ASP A 237 8.80 -10.94 21.39
CA ASP A 237 7.94 -9.83 20.98
C ASP A 237 7.04 -10.20 19.79
N ASN A 238 5.94 -9.47 19.61
CA ASN A 238 5.01 -9.70 18.50
C ASN A 238 5.66 -9.50 17.12
N HIS A 239 6.70 -8.66 17.01
CA HIS A 239 7.38 -8.37 15.76
C HIS A 239 8.21 -9.55 15.26
N LEU A 240 8.74 -10.38 16.15
CA LEU A 240 9.41 -11.64 15.78
C LEU A 240 8.49 -12.60 15.01
N ILE A 241 7.17 -12.45 15.14
CA ILE A 241 6.17 -13.26 14.45
C ILE A 241 5.58 -12.50 13.24
N ILE A 242 5.32 -11.20 13.39
CA ILE A 242 4.66 -10.38 12.36
C ILE A 242 5.61 -10.07 11.20
N ASP A 243 6.86 -9.67 11.49
CA ASP A 243 7.75 -9.10 10.48
C ASP A 243 8.19 -10.14 9.43
N PRO A 244 8.47 -11.42 9.78
CA PRO A 244 8.72 -12.45 8.77
C PRO A 244 7.51 -12.71 7.86
N ALA A 245 6.29 -12.71 8.43
CA ALA A 245 5.07 -12.89 7.65
C ALA A 245 4.81 -11.69 6.71
N GLU A 246 5.06 -10.46 7.18
CA GLU A 246 4.96 -9.23 6.38
C GLU A 246 6.00 -9.21 5.25
N ALA A 247 7.22 -9.70 5.49
CA ALA A 247 8.26 -9.76 4.47
C ALA A 247 7.92 -10.74 3.34
N ALA A 248 7.27 -11.86 3.65
CA ALA A 248 6.85 -12.86 2.66
C ALA A 248 5.54 -12.48 1.97
N HIS A 249 4.53 -12.02 2.73
CA HIS A 249 3.22 -11.61 2.24
C HIS A 249 2.90 -10.20 2.78
N PRO A 250 3.26 -9.13 2.03
CA PRO A 250 3.01 -7.75 2.45
C PRO A 250 1.52 -7.46 2.63
N GLY A 251 1.19 -6.69 3.68
CA GLY A 251 -0.19 -6.37 4.05
C GLY A 251 -0.81 -7.37 5.03
N ARG A 252 -2.14 -7.32 5.18
CA ARG A 252 -2.90 -8.10 6.18
C ARG A 252 -3.90 -9.07 5.55
N GLY A 253 -3.55 -9.63 4.39
CA GLY A 253 -4.38 -10.58 3.66
C GLY A 253 -4.45 -11.98 4.30
N TYR A 254 -5.22 -12.87 3.69
CA TYR A 254 -5.37 -14.26 4.15
C TYR A 254 -4.03 -15.00 4.24
N GLU A 255 -3.18 -14.90 3.20
CA GLU A 255 -1.87 -15.57 3.16
C GLU A 255 -0.94 -15.09 4.29
N HIS A 256 -0.94 -13.78 4.57
CA HIS A 256 -0.21 -13.20 5.70
C HIS A 256 -0.66 -13.79 7.02
N LYS A 257 -1.98 -13.86 7.26
CA LYS A 257 -2.54 -14.42 8.49
C LYS A 257 -2.18 -15.90 8.62
N ALA A 258 -2.33 -16.69 7.55
CA ALA A 258 -2.00 -18.11 7.55
C ALA A 258 -0.53 -18.38 7.89
N LEU A 259 0.41 -17.63 7.28
CA LEU A 259 1.84 -17.78 7.60
C LEU A 259 2.16 -17.32 9.02
N ARG A 260 1.59 -16.20 9.46
CA ARG A 260 1.74 -15.71 10.85
C ARG A 260 1.30 -16.76 11.86
N ASP A 261 0.19 -17.45 11.61
CA ASP A 261 -0.33 -18.49 12.49
C ASP A 261 0.60 -19.72 12.52
N VAL A 262 1.19 -20.11 11.38
CA VAL A 262 2.21 -21.18 11.33
C VAL A 262 3.45 -20.80 12.16
N ILE A 263 3.97 -19.58 11.98
CA ILE A 263 5.15 -19.10 12.73
C ILE A 263 4.84 -19.06 14.23
N ARG A 264 3.69 -18.50 14.62
CA ARG A 264 3.25 -18.43 16.01
C ARG A 264 3.19 -19.81 16.65
N ARG A 265 2.53 -20.77 15.99
CA ARG A 265 2.45 -22.16 16.50
C ARG A 265 3.83 -22.79 16.68
N ALA A 266 4.73 -22.63 15.71
CA ALA A 266 6.08 -23.18 15.79
C ALA A 266 6.87 -22.58 16.97
N VAL A 267 6.81 -21.25 17.14
CA VAL A 267 7.47 -20.55 18.24
C VAL A 267 6.90 -21.02 19.59
N PHE A 268 5.57 -21.01 19.76
CA PHE A 268 4.94 -21.38 21.03
C PHE A 268 5.18 -22.86 21.38
N GLN A 269 5.24 -23.73 20.38
CA GLN A 269 5.61 -25.13 20.60
C GLN A 269 7.05 -25.27 21.10
N ASP A 270 8.00 -24.53 20.55
CA ASP A 270 9.40 -24.53 21.01
C ASP A 270 9.52 -23.98 22.44
N LEU A 271 8.73 -22.95 22.78
CA LEU A 271 8.71 -22.38 24.13
C LEU A 271 8.30 -23.41 25.20
N LYS A 272 7.38 -24.33 24.89
CA LYS A 272 6.96 -25.40 25.82
C LYS A 272 8.12 -26.33 26.23
N GLY A 273 9.12 -26.50 25.35
CA GLY A 273 10.29 -27.35 25.60
C GLY A 273 11.43 -26.68 26.37
N LEU A 274 11.31 -25.39 26.73
CA LEU A 274 12.40 -24.68 27.36
C LEU A 274 12.66 -25.10 28.82
N PRO A 275 13.93 -25.24 29.22
CA PRO A 275 14.31 -25.49 30.61
C PRO A 275 13.66 -24.53 31.60
N LYS A 276 13.34 -25.02 32.81
CA LYS A 276 12.65 -24.26 33.86
C LYS A 276 13.44 -23.05 34.37
N ASN A 277 14.77 -23.09 34.26
CA ASN A 277 15.67 -22.00 34.69
C ASN A 277 15.74 -20.82 33.71
N ILE A 278 15.14 -20.95 32.51
CA ILE A 278 15.10 -19.86 31.53
C ILE A 278 13.85 -19.01 31.77
N THR A 279 14.03 -17.76 32.17
CA THR A 279 12.94 -16.79 32.27
C THR A 279 12.46 -16.42 30.86
N THR A 280 11.16 -16.41 30.62
CA THR A 280 10.58 -16.07 29.32
C THR A 280 9.58 -14.94 29.47
N ILE A 281 9.85 -13.82 28.81
CA ILE A 281 8.97 -12.68 28.71
C ILE A 281 8.29 -12.77 27.35
N ILE A 282 6.96 -12.85 27.34
CA ILE A 282 6.17 -12.86 26.10
C ILE A 282 5.35 -11.58 26.09
N LEU A 283 5.51 -10.77 25.03
CA LEU A 283 4.67 -9.60 24.81
C LEU A 283 3.41 -10.02 24.07
N THR A 284 2.27 -9.48 24.49
CA THR A 284 0.96 -9.79 23.89
C THR A 284 0.43 -8.57 23.15
N GLY A 285 -0.67 -8.73 22.40
CA GLY A 285 -1.46 -7.56 22.02
C GLY A 285 -2.20 -7.00 23.23
N CYS A 286 -2.91 -5.88 23.02
CA CYS A 286 -3.95 -5.46 23.96
C CYS A 286 -5.14 -6.42 23.79
N LEU A 287 -5.29 -7.35 24.73
CA LEU A 287 -6.34 -8.37 24.72
C LEU A 287 -7.62 -7.81 25.36
N GLY A 288 -8.76 -8.01 24.71
CA GLY A 288 -10.08 -7.65 25.23
C GLY A 288 -10.77 -8.79 25.96
N GLN A 289 -11.82 -8.46 26.72
CA GLN A 289 -12.69 -9.42 27.40
C GLN A 289 -13.66 -10.11 26.40
N ASN A 290 -13.11 -10.85 25.44
CA ASN A 290 -13.88 -11.58 24.42
C ASN A 290 -13.29 -12.98 24.18
N SER A 291 -14.07 -13.88 23.56
CA SER A 291 -13.67 -15.28 23.39
C SER A 291 -12.43 -15.48 22.52
N GLU A 292 -12.20 -14.62 21.52
CA GLU A 292 -11.05 -14.72 20.63
C GLU A 292 -9.76 -14.37 21.38
N ASP A 293 -9.76 -13.26 22.11
CA ASP A 293 -8.61 -12.80 22.89
C ASP A 293 -8.35 -13.67 24.12
N VAL A 294 -9.39 -14.23 24.73
CA VAL A 294 -9.25 -15.26 25.79
C VAL A 294 -8.55 -16.51 25.23
N ALA A 295 -8.87 -16.96 24.02
CA ALA A 295 -8.18 -18.08 23.39
C ALA A 295 -6.70 -17.76 23.13
N VAL A 296 -6.40 -16.54 22.68
CA VAL A 296 -5.02 -16.06 22.53
C VAL A 296 -4.30 -16.05 23.88
N TYR A 297 -4.94 -15.59 24.96
CA TYR A 297 -4.38 -15.64 26.31
C TYR A 297 -4.10 -17.07 26.77
N ALA A 298 -5.02 -18.00 26.51
CA ALA A 298 -4.92 -19.42 26.87
C ALA A 298 -3.64 -20.08 26.30
N GLU A 299 -3.25 -19.74 25.07
CA GLU A 299 -1.99 -20.23 24.47
C GLU A 299 -0.75 -19.87 25.30
N HIS A 300 -0.75 -18.70 25.95
CA HIS A 300 0.37 -18.25 26.79
C HIS A 300 0.39 -19.01 28.12
N VAL A 301 -0.78 -19.26 28.70
CA VAL A 301 -0.94 -20.05 29.92
C VAL A 301 -0.50 -21.49 29.68
N GLU A 302 -0.89 -22.08 28.55
CA GLU A 302 -0.53 -23.44 28.17
C GLU A 302 1.01 -23.62 28.10
N VAL A 303 1.74 -22.60 27.62
CA VAL A 303 3.22 -22.62 27.62
C VAL A 303 3.78 -22.74 29.05
N ALA A 304 3.22 -22.00 30.01
CA ALA A 304 3.69 -22.05 31.39
C ALA A 304 3.32 -23.37 32.08
N GLN A 305 2.10 -23.87 31.84
CA GLN A 305 1.65 -25.16 32.36
C GLN A 305 2.48 -26.33 31.81
N ALA A 306 2.72 -26.37 30.50
CA ALA A 306 3.54 -27.41 29.86
C ALA A 306 4.97 -27.45 30.42
N ARG A 307 5.52 -26.27 30.78
CA ARG A 307 6.83 -26.15 31.42
C ARG A 307 6.79 -26.42 32.92
N GLY A 308 5.61 -26.41 33.55
CA GLY A 308 5.44 -26.49 34.99
C GLY A 308 6.14 -25.34 35.72
N VAL A 309 6.00 -24.10 35.21
CA VAL A 309 6.59 -22.88 35.79
C VAL A 309 5.50 -21.88 36.18
N PRO A 310 5.76 -20.98 37.15
CA PRO A 310 4.82 -19.91 37.50
C PRO A 310 4.58 -18.95 36.31
N PHE A 311 3.33 -18.57 36.09
CA PHE A 311 2.95 -17.58 35.11
C PHE A 311 2.48 -16.30 35.79
N HIS A 312 3.05 -15.17 35.36
CA HIS A 312 2.71 -13.85 35.85
C HIS A 312 2.30 -12.98 34.65
N SER A 313 1.06 -12.52 34.66
CA SER A 313 0.49 -11.66 33.64
C SER A 313 0.48 -10.23 34.14
N PHE A 314 1.01 -9.31 33.34
CA PHE A 314 1.06 -7.88 33.67
C PHE A 314 0.32 -7.08 32.61
N THR A 315 -0.72 -6.37 33.02
CA THR A 315 -1.39 -5.37 32.18
C THR A 315 -0.86 -4.00 32.58
N LEU A 316 -0.15 -3.35 31.66
CA LEU A 316 0.35 -2.00 31.86
C LEU A 316 -0.77 -1.00 31.53
N THR A 317 -1.23 -0.26 32.52
CA THR A 317 -2.24 0.78 32.35
C THR A 317 -1.59 2.16 32.33
N VAL A 318 -2.23 3.08 31.62
CA VAL A 318 -1.83 4.47 31.53
C VAL A 318 -3.10 5.32 31.54
N GLU A 319 -3.04 6.52 32.13
CA GLU A 319 -4.13 7.46 32.09
C GLU A 319 -4.54 7.80 30.65
N LYS A 320 -5.84 8.00 30.45
CA LYS A 320 -6.44 8.38 29.17
C LYS A 320 -5.77 9.62 28.55
N SER A 321 -5.42 10.61 29.37
CA SER A 321 -4.74 11.83 28.91
C SER A 321 -3.41 11.53 28.21
N GLU A 322 -2.62 10.59 28.73
CA GLU A 322 -1.35 10.17 28.13
C GLU A 322 -1.56 9.34 26.84
N HIS A 323 -2.60 8.50 26.81
CA HIS A 323 -3.01 7.82 25.57
C HIS A 323 -3.36 8.82 24.46
N LEU A 324 -4.08 9.90 24.80
CA LEU A 324 -4.44 10.96 23.86
C LEU A 324 -3.21 11.73 23.35
N LEU A 325 -2.28 12.09 24.25
CA LEU A 325 -1.02 12.74 23.88
C LEU A 325 -0.21 11.88 22.89
N ARG A 326 -0.11 10.57 23.15
CA ARG A 326 0.58 9.63 22.23
C ARG A 326 -0.17 9.46 20.92
N LEU A 327 -1.51 9.45 20.94
CA LEU A 327 -2.34 9.31 19.76
C LEU A 327 -2.16 10.49 18.79
N GLN A 328 -2.05 11.69 19.34
CA GLN A 328 -1.90 12.95 18.61
C GLN A 328 -0.44 13.37 18.39
N SER A 329 0.54 12.51 18.71
CA SER A 329 1.94 12.87 18.55
C SER A 329 2.26 13.19 17.08
N PRO A 330 3.12 14.19 16.79
CA PRO A 330 3.46 14.56 15.41
C PRO A 330 3.95 13.36 14.58
N ASP A 331 4.72 12.46 15.17
CA ASP A 331 5.21 11.25 14.50
C ASP A 331 4.08 10.26 14.13
N ARG A 332 3.00 10.22 14.92
CA ARG A 332 1.83 9.38 14.63
C ARG A 332 0.90 10.05 13.62
N VAL A 333 0.71 11.37 13.72
CA VAL A 333 -0.17 12.16 12.82
C VAL A 333 0.44 12.34 11.44
N TYR A 334 1.74 12.65 11.35
CA TYR A 334 2.46 12.88 10.10
C TYR A 334 3.24 11.65 9.62
N GLY A 335 3.14 10.52 10.34
CA GLY A 335 3.81 9.27 10.02
C GLY A 335 3.35 8.65 8.71
N GLN A 336 4.22 7.85 8.08
CA GLN A 336 3.97 7.19 6.78
C GLN A 336 2.95 6.02 6.84
N LYS A 337 2.40 5.68 8.02
CA LYS A 337 1.49 4.54 8.23
C LYS A 337 0.09 5.06 8.59
N THR A 338 -0.96 4.35 8.15
CA THR A 338 -2.37 4.56 8.53
C THR A 338 -2.63 4.18 9.98
N LYS A 339 -1.90 4.79 10.92
CA LYS A 339 -2.10 4.58 12.35
C LYS A 339 -3.30 5.41 12.81
N LEU A 340 -4.07 4.87 13.76
CA LEU A 340 -5.15 5.60 14.41
C LEU A 340 -4.60 6.90 15.02
N ASN A 341 -5.24 8.02 14.74
CA ASN A 341 -4.88 9.33 15.28
C ASN A 341 -6.10 10.15 15.76
N ASP A 342 -7.29 9.58 15.65
CA ASP A 342 -8.56 10.23 16.03
C ASP A 342 -8.91 9.94 17.50
N PRO A 343 -8.92 10.97 18.38
CA PRO A 343 -9.33 10.85 19.78
C PRO A 343 -10.71 10.23 19.98
N ALA A 344 -11.71 10.61 19.17
CA ALA A 344 -13.07 10.17 19.36
C ALA A 344 -13.22 8.65 19.13
N VAL A 345 -12.46 8.12 18.18
CA VAL A 345 -12.39 6.68 17.93
C VAL A 345 -11.72 5.96 19.09
N LEU A 346 -10.63 6.51 19.66
CA LEU A 346 -9.99 5.93 20.85
C LEU A 346 -10.97 5.90 22.03
N GLU A 347 -11.68 7.00 22.30
CA GLU A 347 -12.68 7.05 23.36
C GLU A 347 -13.78 6.01 23.18
N THR A 348 -14.26 5.85 21.95
CA THR A 348 -15.26 4.83 21.61
C THR A 348 -14.72 3.43 21.88
N ILE A 349 -13.47 3.14 21.51
CA ILE A 349 -12.83 1.85 21.77
C ILE A 349 -12.71 1.60 23.28
N MET A 350 -12.23 2.58 24.05
CA MET A 350 -12.06 2.45 25.50
C MET A 350 -13.39 2.32 26.25
N THR A 351 -14.46 2.88 25.72
CA THR A 351 -15.80 2.81 26.34
C THR A 351 -16.49 1.48 26.03
N ASN A 352 -16.32 0.96 24.81
CA ASN A 352 -17.06 -0.20 24.33
C ASN A 352 -16.32 -1.54 24.53
N ASN A 353 -15.06 -1.51 24.94
CA ASN A 353 -14.26 -2.70 25.13
C ASN A 353 -13.62 -2.69 26.53
N GLU A 354 -13.70 -3.83 27.18
CA GLU A 354 -13.01 -4.07 28.44
C GLU A 354 -11.70 -4.80 28.15
N ILE A 355 -10.63 -4.41 28.86
CA ILE A 355 -9.37 -5.13 28.83
C ILE A 355 -9.58 -6.48 29.50
N LEU A 356 -8.91 -7.51 28.97
CA LEU A 356 -8.95 -8.85 29.53
C LEU A 356 -8.57 -8.84 31.02
N ASP A 357 -9.47 -9.35 31.86
CA ASP A 357 -9.20 -9.74 33.25
C ASP A 357 -9.20 -11.29 33.33
N PRO A 358 -8.02 -11.91 33.43
CA PRO A 358 -7.89 -13.37 33.51
C PRO A 358 -8.56 -13.99 34.73
N THR A 359 -8.77 -13.22 35.81
CA THR A 359 -9.28 -13.76 37.09
C THR A 359 -10.76 -14.13 37.06
N ILE A 360 -11.50 -13.53 36.13
CA ILE A 360 -12.94 -13.75 35.93
C ILE A 360 -13.24 -14.71 34.76
N VAL A 361 -12.21 -15.21 34.07
CA VAL A 361 -12.38 -16.16 32.97
C VAL A 361 -12.82 -17.50 33.54
N VAL A 362 -14.01 -17.96 33.13
CA VAL A 362 -14.54 -19.28 33.51
C VAL A 362 -13.96 -20.33 32.59
N ASP A 363 -13.39 -21.40 33.15
CA ASP A 363 -12.96 -22.60 32.43
C ASP A 363 -14.15 -23.27 31.73
N LYS A 364 -14.49 -22.79 30.52
CA LYS A 364 -15.49 -23.41 29.67
C LYS A 364 -14.85 -24.52 28.85
N GLY A 365 -14.37 -25.56 29.53
CA GLY A 365 -13.92 -26.81 28.91
C GLY A 365 -12.53 -26.76 28.25
N SER A 366 -11.68 -25.80 28.61
CA SER A 366 -10.25 -25.83 28.29
C SER A 366 -9.47 -26.63 29.32
N ASP A 367 -8.46 -27.41 28.91
CA ASP A 367 -7.48 -28.05 29.80
C ASP A 367 -6.53 -27.03 30.49
N VAL A 368 -6.74 -25.75 30.21
CA VAL A 368 -5.95 -24.61 30.72
C VAL A 368 -6.56 -24.15 32.03
N ASP A 369 -5.76 -24.06 33.10
CA ASP A 369 -6.20 -23.62 34.43
C ASP A 369 -5.83 -22.15 34.62
N PHE A 370 -6.79 -21.26 34.39
CA PHE A 370 -6.60 -19.82 34.58
C PHE A 370 -6.45 -19.44 36.07
N ARG A 371 -6.93 -20.26 37.01
CA ARG A 371 -6.93 -19.93 38.45
C ARG A 371 -5.56 -20.04 39.09
N ALA A 372 -4.67 -20.85 38.51
CA ALA A 372 -3.27 -20.95 38.93
C ALA A 372 -2.41 -19.75 38.48
N MET A 373 -2.97 -18.81 37.72
CA MET A 373 -2.26 -17.68 37.12
C MET A 373 -2.34 -16.43 38.00
N ARG A 374 -1.23 -15.69 38.12
CA ARG A 374 -1.23 -14.39 38.83
C ARG A 374 -1.33 -13.25 37.84
N HIS A 375 -2.34 -12.40 38.00
CA HIS A 375 -2.56 -11.23 37.16
C HIS A 375 -2.32 -9.94 37.94
N TYR A 376 -1.67 -8.95 37.31
CA TYR A 376 -1.34 -7.67 37.91
C TYR A 376 -1.66 -6.52 36.97
N LEU A 377 -2.39 -5.54 37.48
CA LEU A 377 -2.56 -4.23 36.86
C LEU A 377 -1.45 -3.30 37.36
N VAL A 378 -0.65 -2.77 36.45
CA VAL A 378 0.47 -1.88 36.78
C VAL A 378 0.26 -0.54 36.12
N ASP A 379 -0.10 0.46 36.93
CA ASP A 379 -0.16 1.84 36.48
C ASP A 379 1.24 2.38 36.23
N THR A 380 1.45 2.82 34.99
CA THR A 380 2.71 3.40 34.51
C THR A 380 2.56 4.87 34.13
N THR A 381 1.45 5.51 34.46
CA THR A 381 1.20 6.92 34.16
C THR A 381 2.35 7.82 34.64
N GLY A 382 2.91 8.60 33.72
CA GLY A 382 4.02 9.52 34.01
C GLY A 382 5.36 8.88 34.39
N LEU A 383 5.49 7.55 34.38
CA LEU A 383 6.75 6.86 34.71
C LEU A 383 7.68 6.71 33.49
N ALA A 384 8.98 6.87 33.70
CA ALA A 384 9.98 6.51 32.72
C ALA A 384 9.93 4.99 32.41
N VAL A 385 10.54 4.59 31.29
CA VAL A 385 10.60 3.16 30.90
C VAL A 385 11.34 2.32 31.94
N SER A 386 12.45 2.82 32.49
CA SER A 386 13.17 2.11 33.55
C SER A 386 12.33 1.96 34.81
N GLU A 387 11.67 3.03 35.25
CA GLU A 387 10.83 3.05 36.45
C GLU A 387 9.64 2.10 36.32
N SER A 388 9.03 2.06 35.13
CA SER A 388 7.97 1.11 34.80
C SER A 388 8.47 -0.34 34.91
N ALA A 389 9.67 -0.62 34.40
CA ALA A 389 10.30 -1.94 34.51
C ALA A 389 10.68 -2.29 35.95
N ASP A 390 11.17 -1.31 36.73
CA ASP A 390 11.47 -1.48 38.16
C ASP A 390 10.21 -1.84 38.95
N ARG A 391 9.08 -1.20 38.66
CA ARG A 391 7.80 -1.50 39.30
C ARG A 391 7.31 -2.93 39.02
N VAL A 392 7.50 -3.41 37.79
CA VAL A 392 7.19 -4.82 37.45
C VAL A 392 8.16 -5.77 38.16
N LEU A 393 9.45 -5.43 38.20
CA LEU A 393 10.47 -6.24 38.85
C LEU A 393 10.23 -6.37 40.35
N ASP A 394 9.86 -5.29 41.03
CA ASP A 394 9.53 -5.29 42.46
C ASP A 394 8.39 -6.27 42.78
N ILE A 395 7.37 -6.33 41.91
CA ILE A 395 6.27 -7.29 42.05
C ILE A 395 6.80 -8.72 41.92
N ILE A 396 7.63 -8.99 40.90
CA ILE A 396 8.23 -10.31 40.67
C ILE A 396 9.06 -10.75 41.88
N VAL A 397 9.93 -9.87 42.41
CA VAL A 397 10.81 -10.16 43.56
C VAL A 397 9.99 -10.49 44.80
N ARG A 398 8.98 -9.66 45.14
CA ARG A 398 8.11 -9.91 46.29
C ARG A 398 7.37 -11.25 46.19
N GLN A 399 6.96 -11.64 44.98
CA GLN A 399 6.29 -12.93 44.77
C GLN A 399 7.24 -14.11 44.95
N GLN A 400 8.49 -13.99 44.48
CA GLN A 400 9.50 -15.02 44.70
C GLN A 400 9.85 -15.18 46.18
N GLU A 401 9.91 -14.08 46.94
CA GLU A 401 10.13 -14.10 48.39
C GLU A 401 8.97 -14.78 49.12
N GLN A 402 7.72 -14.45 48.77
CA GLN A 402 6.52 -15.08 49.34
C GLN A 402 6.43 -16.58 49.03
N GLN A 403 6.86 -17.00 47.84
CA GLN A 403 6.91 -18.43 47.48
C GLN A 403 7.98 -19.17 48.27
N ARG A 404 9.15 -18.55 48.50
CA ARG A 404 10.23 -19.14 49.32
C ARG A 404 9.84 -19.27 50.79
N SER A 405 9.06 -18.34 51.33
CA SER A 405 8.59 -18.42 52.72
C SER A 405 7.40 -19.38 52.92
N ALA A 406 6.61 -19.65 51.87
CA ALA A 406 5.46 -20.54 51.92
C ALA A 406 5.78 -22.04 51.72
N SER A 407 6.97 -22.38 51.20
CA SER A 407 7.47 -23.76 51.18
C SER A 407 8.42 -23.99 52.36
N PRO A 408 7.96 -24.55 53.50
CA PRO A 408 8.88 -25.06 54.51
C PRO A 408 9.68 -26.22 53.89
N ALA A 409 10.99 -26.23 54.19
CA ALA A 409 11.95 -27.21 53.71
C ALA A 409 11.58 -28.66 54.07
#